data_AF-A0A2N7VTF7-F1
#
_entry.id   AF-A0A2N7VTF7-F1
#
_cell.length_a   1.000
_cell.length_b   1.000
_cell.length_c   1.000
_cell.angle_alpha   90.00
_cell.angle_beta   90.00
_cell.angle_gamma   90.00
#
_symmetry.space_group_name_H-M   'P 1'
#
loop_
_entity.id
_entity.type
_entity.pdbx_description
1 polymer ?
#
loop_
_entity_poly.entity_id
_entity_poly.type
_entity_poly.pdbx_seq_one_letter_code
_entity_poly.pdbx_strand_id
1 'polypeptide(L)'
;MFASAANERPGARDRQRRRPTVEEPPAAPIPPAYRALAAVSAIRRARAERTLAHAERDLRRLSREHANAQAQWAQSRQSAVELEGDWHRSHLGSRISGRDILAARAMQAERERQLKKQAEALHACAKDAATARDILVEARRTYGASVRKAEKLRVLRQRLEQAGGLSFI
;
A
#
# COMPACT_ATOMS: atom_id res chain seq x y z
N MET A 1 -2.63 87.46 43.11
CA MET A 1 -3.82 86.65 42.77
C MET A 1 -3.74 86.34 41.26
N PHE A 2 -3.78 85.04 40.90
CA PHE A 2 -3.98 84.36 39.59
C PHE A 2 -3.38 84.99 38.30
N ALA A 3 -2.36 84.43 37.63
CA ALA A 3 -2.19 83.16 36.89
C ALA A 3 -2.75 83.16 35.44
N SER A 4 -1.85 83.02 34.45
CA SER A 4 -1.93 82.13 33.26
C SER A 4 -0.71 82.40 32.34
N ALA A 5 0.37 81.64 32.45
CA ALA A 5 0.63 80.32 31.82
C ALA A 5 1.01 80.44 30.34
N ALA A 6 2.32 80.44 30.12
CA ALA A 6 3.02 80.42 28.84
C ALA A 6 2.72 79.16 28.03
N ASN A 7 2.57 79.38 26.73
CA ASN A 7 2.50 78.36 25.70
C ASN A 7 3.93 77.99 25.24
N GLU A 8 4.06 76.83 24.61
CA GLU A 8 5.27 76.23 24.02
C GLU A 8 6.04 75.24 24.93
N ARG A 9 5.73 73.95 24.75
CA ARG A 9 6.57 72.83 25.18
C ARG A 9 7.37 72.32 23.97
N PRO A 10 8.71 72.31 24.01
CA PRO A 10 9.52 71.44 23.16
C PRO A 10 9.85 70.14 23.91
N GLY A 11 9.80 69.02 23.19
CA GLY A 11 10.52 67.79 23.56
C GLY A 11 9.82 66.83 24.52
N ALA A 12 9.08 65.87 23.96
CA ALA A 12 8.81 64.58 24.62
C ALA A 12 8.95 63.48 23.57
N ARG A 13 10.20 63.08 23.30
CA ARG A 13 10.74 61.78 23.70
C ARG A 13 9.99 60.60 23.09
N ASP A 14 10.43 60.22 21.89
CA ASP A 14 10.48 58.85 21.42
C ASP A 14 10.98 57.92 22.54
N ARG A 15 10.04 57.23 23.19
CA ARG A 15 10.33 56.05 24.00
C ARG A 15 9.78 54.85 23.27
N GLN A 16 10.38 54.55 22.13
CA GLN A 16 10.38 53.20 21.60
C GLN A 16 10.96 52.30 22.69
N ARG A 17 10.09 51.52 23.35
CA ARG A 17 10.48 50.39 24.18
C ARG A 17 11.16 49.37 23.25
N ARG A 18 12.46 49.54 23.03
CA ARG A 18 13.31 48.47 22.51
C ARG A 18 13.31 47.38 23.58
N ARG A 19 12.42 46.39 23.41
CA ARG A 19 12.61 45.09 24.07
C ARG A 19 14.01 44.63 23.68
N PRO A 20 14.86 44.19 24.61
CA PRO A 20 16.07 43.49 24.22
C PRO A 20 15.62 42.27 23.42
N THR A 21 15.93 42.24 22.13
CA THR A 21 15.96 41.02 21.34
C THR A 21 16.93 40.11 22.04
N VAL A 22 16.41 39.20 22.86
CA VAL A 22 17.16 38.03 23.32
C VAL A 22 17.46 37.27 22.04
N GLU A 23 18.67 37.44 21.51
CA GLU A 23 19.19 36.58 20.46
C GLU A 23 19.17 35.17 21.03
N GLU A 24 18.23 34.35 20.55
CA GLU A 24 18.20 32.92 20.87
C GLU A 24 19.58 32.35 20.53
N PRO A 25 20.24 31.64 21.47
CA PRO A 25 21.51 31.00 21.16
C PRO A 25 21.29 30.06 19.96
N PRO A 26 22.23 30.02 18.98
CA PRO A 26 22.07 29.17 17.82
C PRO A 26 21.91 27.73 18.29
N ALA A 27 20.84 27.07 17.83
CA ALA A 27 20.54 25.69 18.18
C ALA A 27 21.80 24.82 18.03
N ALA A 28 22.16 24.11 19.10
CA ALA A 28 23.35 23.26 19.10
C ALA A 28 23.34 22.32 17.88
N PRO A 29 24.45 22.23 17.12
CA PRO A 29 24.46 21.47 15.88
C PRO A 29 24.19 19.99 16.17
N ILE A 30 23.16 19.45 15.51
CA ILE A 30 22.77 18.03 15.64
C ILE A 30 23.99 17.13 15.37
N PRO A 31 24.30 16.16 16.25
CA PRO A 31 25.47 15.29 16.10
C PRO A 31 25.49 14.57 14.73
N PRO A 32 26.67 14.42 14.09
CA PRO A 32 26.79 13.80 12.77
C PRO A 32 26.30 12.35 12.77
N ALA A 33 26.54 11.60 13.85
CA ALA A 33 26.05 10.23 14.02
C ALA A 33 24.50 10.15 13.97
N TYR A 34 23.81 11.14 14.53
CA TYR A 34 22.36 11.21 14.49
C TYR A 34 21.85 11.51 13.07
N ARG A 35 22.50 12.43 12.34
CA ARG A 35 22.16 12.73 10.93
C ARG A 35 22.31 11.49 10.04
N ALA A 36 23.39 10.72 10.24
CA ALA A 36 23.62 9.47 9.52
C ALA A 36 22.52 8.42 9.82
N LEU A 37 22.13 8.26 11.09
CA LEU A 37 21.05 7.36 11.48
C LEU A 37 19.69 7.77 10.89
N ALA A 38 19.38 9.06 10.85
CA ALA A 38 18.17 9.58 10.22
C ALA A 38 18.16 9.31 8.71
N ALA A 39 19.28 9.53 8.01
CA ALA A 39 19.42 9.24 6.58
C ALA A 39 19.25 7.74 6.29
N VAL A 40 19.90 6.86 7.05
CA VAL A 40 19.75 5.40 6.91
C VAL A 40 18.30 4.98 7.18
N SER A 41 17.64 5.55 8.18
CA SER A 41 16.24 5.25 8.47
C SER A 41 15.30 5.72 7.35
N ALA A 42 15.57 6.87 6.74
CA ALA A 42 14.81 7.38 5.59
C ALA A 42 14.96 6.45 4.38
N ILE A 43 16.18 6.01 4.07
CA ILE A 43 16.46 5.05 2.99
C ILE A 43 15.71 3.73 3.23
N ARG A 44 15.77 3.19 4.46
CA ARG A 44 15.07 1.95 4.83
C ARG A 44 13.55 2.09 4.69
N ARG A 45 12.98 3.21 5.13
CA ARG A 45 11.54 3.50 4.96
C ARG A 45 11.16 3.56 3.49
N ALA A 46 11.90 4.30 2.67
CA ALA A 46 11.65 4.42 1.24
C ALA A 46 11.79 3.08 0.49
N ARG A 47 12.69 2.19 0.94
CA ARG A 47 12.78 0.81 0.42
C ARG A 47 11.56 -0.02 0.82
N ALA A 48 11.17 0.01 2.10
CA ALA A 48 10.01 -0.73 2.60
C ALA A 48 8.70 -0.26 1.93
N GLU A 49 8.56 1.04 1.66
CA GLU A 49 7.42 1.61 0.93
C GLU A 49 7.36 1.09 -0.51
N ARG A 50 8.49 1.07 -1.22
CA ARG A 50 8.56 0.48 -2.56
C ARG A 50 8.22 -1.01 -2.57
N THR A 51 8.71 -1.77 -1.59
CA THR A 51 8.38 -3.20 -1.44
C THR A 51 6.88 -3.39 -1.18
N LEU A 52 6.29 -2.58 -0.29
CA LEU A 52 4.85 -2.61 -0.02
C LEU A 52 4.04 -2.30 -1.28
N ALA A 53 4.37 -1.22 -1.99
CA ALA A 53 3.69 -0.83 -3.22
C ALA A 53 3.83 -1.88 -4.34
N HIS A 54 4.93 -2.63 -4.37
CA HIS A 54 5.10 -3.75 -5.29
C HIS A 54 4.19 -4.92 -4.90
N ALA A 55 4.22 -5.35 -3.64
CA ALA A 55 3.39 -6.45 -3.14
C ALA A 55 1.87 -6.16 -3.33
N GLU A 56 1.44 -4.91 -3.14
CA GLU A 56 0.06 -4.51 -3.38
C GLU A 56 -0.33 -4.58 -4.86
N ARG A 57 0.57 -4.20 -5.77
CA ARG A 57 0.34 -4.32 -7.21
C ARG A 57 0.27 -5.78 -7.64
N ASP A 58 1.15 -6.61 -7.13
CA ASP A 58 1.20 -8.04 -7.47
C ASP A 58 -0.06 -8.75 -6.98
N LEU A 59 -0.52 -8.48 -5.76
CA LEU A 59 -1.76 -9.05 -5.24
C LEU A 59 -2.98 -8.61 -6.07
N ARG A 60 -3.06 -7.34 -6.48
CA ARG A 60 -4.14 -6.85 -7.35
C ARG A 60 -4.10 -7.48 -8.74
N ARG A 61 -2.90 -7.73 -9.27
CA ARG A 61 -2.73 -8.42 -10.55
C ARG A 61 -3.21 -9.87 -10.44
N LEU A 62 -2.70 -10.63 -9.48
CA LEU A 62 -3.08 -12.03 -9.26
C LEU A 62 -4.57 -12.19 -8.95
N SER A 63 -5.16 -11.27 -8.18
CA SER A 63 -6.60 -11.29 -7.89
C SER A 63 -7.45 -11.13 -9.17
N ARG A 64 -6.99 -10.29 -10.12
CA ARG A 64 -7.65 -10.14 -11.43
C ARG A 64 -7.45 -11.37 -12.31
N GLU A 65 -6.24 -11.92 -12.35
CA GLU A 65 -5.94 -13.15 -13.09
C GLU A 65 -6.79 -14.33 -12.57
N HIS A 66 -6.93 -14.48 -11.25
CA HIS A 66 -7.79 -15.47 -10.64
C HIS A 66 -9.27 -15.26 -11.01
N ALA A 67 -9.78 -14.03 -10.93
CA ALA A 67 -11.16 -13.73 -11.31
C ALA A 67 -11.43 -14.04 -12.79
N ASN A 68 -10.48 -13.73 -13.68
CA ASN A 68 -10.58 -14.04 -15.10
C ASN A 68 -10.56 -15.56 -15.35
N ALA A 69 -9.64 -16.29 -14.70
CA ALA A 69 -9.58 -17.75 -14.79
C ALA A 69 -10.87 -18.40 -14.27
N GLN A 70 -11.44 -17.86 -13.19
CA GLN A 70 -12.70 -18.34 -12.62
C GLN A 70 -13.86 -18.11 -13.59
N ALA A 71 -13.93 -16.95 -14.24
CA ALA A 71 -14.94 -16.65 -15.25
C ALA A 71 -14.84 -17.57 -16.47
N GLN A 72 -13.62 -17.80 -16.97
CA GLN A 72 -13.38 -18.71 -18.10
C GLN A 72 -13.76 -20.16 -17.78
N TRP A 73 -13.44 -20.62 -16.58
CA TRP A 73 -13.82 -21.95 -16.12
C TRP A 73 -15.34 -22.08 -15.98
N ALA A 74 -16.01 -21.09 -15.37
CA ALA A 74 -17.46 -21.08 -15.21
C ALA A 74 -18.18 -21.08 -16.57
N GLN A 75 -17.71 -20.26 -17.52
CA GLN A 75 -18.24 -20.21 -18.88
C GLN A 75 -18.05 -21.56 -19.59
N SER A 76 -16.85 -22.14 -19.54
CA SER A 76 -16.55 -23.43 -20.17
C SER A 76 -17.43 -24.55 -19.60
N ARG A 77 -17.66 -24.52 -18.28
CA ARG A 77 -18.55 -25.47 -17.59
C ARG A 77 -20.01 -25.28 -18.02
N GLN A 78 -20.50 -24.05 -18.10
CA GLN A 78 -21.86 -23.76 -18.53
C GLN A 78 -22.10 -24.24 -19.97
N SER A 79 -21.19 -23.90 -20.89
CA SER A 79 -21.27 -24.36 -22.28
C SER A 79 -21.23 -25.89 -22.38
N ALA A 80 -20.47 -26.57 -21.52
CA ALA A 80 -20.47 -28.04 -21.48
C ALA A 80 -21.84 -28.61 -21.09
N VAL A 81 -22.50 -28.04 -20.08
CA VAL A 81 -23.85 -28.44 -19.64
C VAL A 81 -24.90 -28.16 -20.72
N GLU A 82 -24.84 -27.01 -21.38
CA GLU A 82 -25.76 -26.65 -22.47
C GLU A 82 -25.65 -27.64 -23.64
N LEU A 83 -24.43 -27.94 -24.08
CA LEU A 83 -24.17 -28.89 -25.16
C LEU A 83 -24.60 -30.32 -24.81
N GLU A 84 -24.47 -30.74 -23.55
CA GLU A 84 -24.98 -32.03 -23.08
C GLU A 84 -26.51 -32.06 -23.10
N GLY A 85 -27.17 -30.98 -22.68
CA GLY A 85 -28.62 -30.81 -22.78
C GLY A 85 -29.13 -30.82 -24.22
N ASP A 86 -28.45 -30.14 -25.14
CA ASP A 86 -28.78 -30.12 -26.57
C ASP A 86 -28.61 -31.49 -27.21
N TRP A 87 -27.55 -32.21 -26.85
CA TRP A 87 -27.33 -33.58 -27.34
C TRP A 87 -28.45 -34.51 -26.87
N HIS A 88 -28.79 -34.48 -25.57
CA HIS A 88 -29.91 -35.28 -25.04
C HIS A 88 -31.23 -34.95 -25.73
N ARG A 89 -31.55 -33.67 -25.95
CA ARG A 89 -32.77 -33.25 -26.65
C ARG A 89 -32.81 -33.73 -28.09
N SER A 90 -31.69 -33.61 -28.82
CA SER A 90 -31.63 -33.95 -30.25
C SER A 90 -31.73 -35.45 -30.53
N HIS A 91 -31.41 -36.28 -29.53
CA HIS A 91 -31.38 -37.74 -29.68
C HIS A 91 -32.48 -38.46 -28.89
N LEU A 92 -33.33 -37.72 -28.17
CA LEU A 92 -34.47 -38.29 -27.45
C LEU A 92 -35.45 -38.93 -28.43
N GLY A 93 -35.63 -40.25 -28.37
CA GLY A 93 -36.54 -41.00 -29.26
C GLY A 93 -36.00 -41.29 -30.66
N SER A 94 -34.75 -40.91 -30.97
CA SER A 94 -34.09 -41.16 -32.26
C SER A 94 -33.25 -42.45 -32.25
N ARG A 95 -33.12 -43.13 -33.39
CA ARG A 95 -32.14 -44.22 -33.55
C ARG A 95 -30.73 -43.63 -33.63
N ILE A 96 -29.99 -43.72 -32.52
CA ILE A 96 -28.59 -43.28 -32.42
C ILE A 96 -27.68 -44.38 -32.98
N SER A 97 -26.76 -44.05 -33.88
CA SER A 97 -25.78 -45.03 -34.36
C SER A 97 -24.65 -45.21 -33.33
N GLY A 98 -24.01 -46.38 -33.34
CA GLY A 98 -22.83 -46.62 -32.49
C GLY A 98 -21.68 -45.63 -32.76
N ARG A 99 -21.58 -45.11 -34.00
CA ARG A 99 -20.58 -44.10 -34.39
C ARG A 99 -20.85 -42.76 -33.69
N ASP A 100 -22.11 -42.35 -33.57
CA ASP A 100 -22.48 -41.08 -32.93
C ASP A 100 -22.20 -41.12 -31.43
N ILE A 101 -22.46 -42.27 -30.78
CA ILE A 101 -22.13 -42.49 -29.37
C ILE A 101 -20.61 -42.41 -29.14
N LEU A 102 -19.81 -43.02 -30.02
CA LEU A 102 -18.35 -42.96 -29.91
C LEU A 102 -17.82 -41.52 -30.10
N ALA A 103 -18.36 -40.78 -31.06
CA ALA A 103 -17.99 -39.39 -31.28
C ALA A 103 -18.38 -38.50 -30.08
N ALA A 104 -19.57 -38.69 -29.52
CA ALA A 104 -20.03 -37.97 -28.33
C ALA A 104 -19.12 -38.23 -27.12
N ARG A 105 -18.75 -39.49 -26.86
CA ARG A 105 -17.83 -39.87 -25.79
C ARG A 105 -16.44 -39.26 -25.97
N ALA A 106 -15.92 -39.22 -27.19
CA ALA A 106 -14.63 -38.60 -27.48
C ALA A 106 -14.66 -37.08 -27.22
N MET A 107 -15.73 -36.40 -27.65
CA MET A 107 -15.93 -34.97 -27.38
C MET A 107 -16.08 -34.67 -25.88
N GLN A 108 -16.81 -35.53 -25.15
CA GLN A 108 -16.95 -35.41 -23.69
C GLN A 108 -15.60 -35.55 -22.99
N ALA A 109 -14.82 -36.58 -23.34
CA ALA A 109 -13.51 -36.82 -22.74
C ALA A 109 -12.54 -35.66 -22.97
N GLU A 110 -12.55 -35.04 -24.16
CA GLU A 110 -11.71 -33.88 -24.44
C GLU A 110 -12.16 -32.64 -23.63
N ARG A 111 -13.47 -32.40 -23.51
CA ARG A 111 -14.00 -31.32 -22.67
C ARG A 111 -13.64 -31.49 -21.20
N GLU A 112 -13.77 -32.69 -20.66
CA GLU A 112 -13.39 -33.00 -19.28
C GLU A 112 -11.91 -32.76 -19.03
N ARG A 113 -11.04 -33.12 -19.99
CA ARG A 113 -9.60 -32.81 -19.93
C ARG A 113 -9.34 -31.30 -19.91
N GLN A 114 -10.05 -30.53 -20.73
CA GLN A 114 -9.91 -29.06 -20.76
C GLN A 114 -10.39 -28.42 -19.45
N LEU A 115 -11.55 -28.84 -18.94
CA LEU A 115 -12.08 -28.37 -17.65
C LEU A 115 -11.14 -28.71 -16.49
N LYS A 116 -10.52 -29.90 -16.51
CA LYS A 116 -9.52 -30.29 -15.51
C LYS A 116 -8.28 -29.40 -15.57
N LYS A 117 -7.73 -29.15 -16.76
CA LYS A 117 -6.58 -28.24 -16.95
C LYS A 117 -6.90 -26.82 -16.45
N GLN A 118 -8.09 -26.31 -16.77
CA GLN A 118 -8.54 -25.00 -16.30
C GLN A 118 -8.70 -24.95 -14.77
N ALA A 119 -9.24 -26.01 -14.16
CA ALA A 119 -9.37 -26.12 -12.71
C ALA A 119 -8.01 -26.18 -12.01
N GLU A 120 -7.04 -26.90 -12.58
CA GLU A 120 -5.66 -26.95 -12.09
C GLU A 120 -4.99 -25.56 -12.18
N ALA A 121 -5.16 -24.84 -13.28
CA ALA A 121 -4.65 -23.48 -13.45
C ALA A 121 -5.30 -22.49 -12.45
N LEU A 122 -6.61 -22.60 -12.22
CA LEU A 122 -7.31 -21.81 -11.21
C LEU A 122 -6.75 -22.07 -9.81
N HIS A 123 -6.52 -23.35 -9.48
CA HIS A 123 -5.96 -23.75 -8.20
C HIS A 123 -4.53 -23.25 -7.99
N ALA A 124 -3.70 -23.29 -9.04
CA ALA A 124 -2.35 -22.70 -9.00
C ALA A 124 -2.42 -21.17 -8.77
N CYS A 125 -3.27 -20.46 -9.52
CA CYS A 125 -3.45 -19.03 -9.36
C CYS A 125 -3.96 -18.65 -7.95
N ALA A 126 -4.83 -19.48 -7.35
CA ALA A 126 -5.29 -19.29 -5.98
C ALA A 126 -4.15 -19.43 -4.95
N LYS A 127 -3.24 -20.40 -5.15
CA LYS A 127 -2.03 -20.56 -4.32
C LYS A 127 -1.08 -19.39 -4.46
N ASP A 128 -0.88 -18.89 -5.68
CA ASP A 128 -0.03 -17.73 -5.94
C ASP A 128 -0.60 -16.48 -5.27
N ALA A 129 -1.92 -16.28 -5.36
CA ALA A 129 -2.61 -15.18 -4.68
C ALA A 129 -2.51 -15.29 -3.15
N ALA A 130 -2.59 -16.49 -2.58
CA ALA A 130 -2.40 -16.70 -1.14
C ALA A 130 -0.96 -16.34 -0.72
N THR A 131 0.03 -16.82 -1.47
CA THR A 131 1.45 -16.50 -1.23
C THR A 131 1.71 -14.99 -1.31
N ALA A 132 1.12 -14.31 -2.30
CA ALA A 132 1.24 -12.86 -2.44
C ALA A 132 0.58 -12.09 -1.27
N ARG A 133 -0.49 -12.62 -0.67
CA ARG A 133 -1.09 -12.04 0.55
C ARG A 133 -0.14 -12.13 1.73
N ASP A 134 0.53 -13.26 1.91
CA ASP A 134 1.50 -13.44 3.00
C ASP A 134 2.68 -12.48 2.85
N ILE A 135 3.22 -12.36 1.63
CA ILE A 135 4.27 -11.38 1.30
C ILE A 135 3.79 -9.94 1.60
N LEU A 136 2.55 -9.60 1.26
CA LEU A 136 1.99 -8.28 1.56
C LEU A 136 1.90 -8.02 3.07
N VAL A 137 1.50 -9.02 3.85
CA VAL A 137 1.44 -8.91 5.33
C VAL A 137 2.84 -8.64 5.89
N GLU A 138 3.86 -9.36 5.42
CA GLU A 138 5.25 -9.15 5.84
C GLU A 138 5.79 -7.76 5.41
N ALA A 139 5.46 -7.33 4.18
CA ALA A 139 5.83 -6.00 3.69
C ALA A 139 5.18 -4.90 4.55
N ARG A 140 3.91 -5.05 4.94
CA ARG A 140 3.21 -4.13 5.85
C ARG A 140 3.84 -4.09 7.23
N ARG A 141 4.22 -5.25 7.79
CA ARG A 141 4.92 -5.34 9.08
C ARG A 141 6.27 -4.60 9.02
N THR A 142 7.04 -4.81 7.96
CA THR A 142 8.36 -4.18 7.74
C THR A 142 8.25 -2.67 7.55
N TYR A 143 7.27 -2.21 6.78
CA TYR A 143 6.98 -0.79 6.62
C TYR A 143 6.59 -0.16 7.96
N GLY A 144 5.67 -0.77 8.71
CA GLY A 144 5.25 -0.29 10.03
C GLY A 144 6.41 -0.21 11.04
N ALA A 145 7.31 -1.19 11.04
CA ALA A 145 8.52 -1.15 11.87
C ALA A 145 9.45 0.01 11.47
N SER A 146 9.62 0.24 10.17
CA SER A 146 10.44 1.33 9.63
C SER A 146 9.87 2.71 9.97
N VAL A 147 8.54 2.86 9.91
CA VAL A 147 7.84 4.09 10.32
C VAL A 147 8.03 4.35 11.82
N ARG A 148 7.84 3.35 12.68
CA ARG A 148 8.08 3.48 14.13
C ARG A 148 9.52 3.89 14.45
N LYS A 149 10.50 3.34 13.72
CA LYS A 149 11.92 3.70 13.90
C LYS A 149 12.20 5.13 13.47
N ALA A 150 11.65 5.56 12.33
CA ALA A 150 11.77 6.94 11.86
C ALA A 150 11.13 7.93 12.85
N GLU A 151 9.96 7.60 13.42
CA GLU A 151 9.30 8.44 14.40
C GLU A 151 10.07 8.54 15.72
N LYS A 152 10.63 7.42 16.21
CA LYS A 152 11.53 7.44 17.38
C LYS A 152 12.72 8.37 17.17
N LEU A 153 13.34 8.32 15.98
CA LEU A 153 14.41 9.25 15.65
C LEU A 153 13.88 10.68 15.65
N ARG A 154 12.75 10.97 15.00
CA ARG A 154 12.16 12.32 14.96
C ARG A 154 11.95 12.91 16.37
N VAL A 155 11.39 12.13 17.29
CA VAL A 155 11.19 12.53 18.69
C VAL A 155 12.53 12.77 19.39
N LEU A 156 13.53 11.90 19.20
CA LEU A 156 14.87 12.10 19.75
C LEU A 156 15.52 13.39 19.24
N ARG A 157 15.34 13.72 17.95
CA ARG A 157 15.81 15.01 17.40
C ARG A 157 15.15 16.19 18.08
N GLN A 158 13.81 16.17 18.21
CA GLN A 158 13.10 17.25 18.90
C GLN A 158 13.60 17.41 20.34
N ARG A 159 13.84 16.31 21.05
CA ARG A 159 14.42 16.34 22.41
C ARG A 159 15.85 16.89 22.44
N LEU A 160 16.69 16.54 21.47
CA LEU A 160 18.05 17.08 21.37
C LEU A 160 18.06 18.56 21.01
N GLU A 161 17.16 19.00 20.13
CA GLU A 161 16.98 20.42 19.80
C GLU A 161 16.49 21.22 21.02
N GLN A 162 15.55 20.66 21.80
CA GLN A 162 15.06 21.26 23.05
C GLN A 162 16.11 21.25 24.17
N ALA A 163 16.87 20.16 24.33
CA ALA A 163 17.94 20.04 25.32
C ALA A 163 19.17 20.90 24.96
N GLY A 164 19.44 21.11 23.67
CA GLY A 164 20.43 22.08 23.20
C GLY A 164 20.04 23.54 23.46
N GLY A 165 18.76 23.82 23.71
CA GLY A 165 18.27 25.09 24.25
C GLY A 165 18.29 25.17 25.79
N LEU A 166 18.45 24.03 26.48
CA LEU A 166 18.67 23.93 27.92
C LEU A 166 20.16 23.68 28.17
N SER A 167 20.99 24.67 27.83
CA SER A 167 22.35 24.73 28.37
C SER A 167 22.28 24.63 29.89
N PHE A 168 23.06 23.70 30.45
CA PHE A 168 23.45 23.62 31.84
C PHE A 168 23.38 24.99 32.54
N ILE A 169 22.49 25.11 33.52
CA ILE A 169 22.65 26.04 34.66
C ILE A 169 23.34 25.23 35.75
#